data_AF-A0A949H9U8-F1
#
_entry.id   AF-A0A949H9U8-F1
#
_cell.length_a   1.000
_cell.length_b   1.000
_cell.length_c   1.000
_cell.angle_alpha   90.00
_cell.angle_beta   90.00
_cell.angle_gamma   90.00
#
_symmetry.space_group_name_H-M   'P 1'
#
loop_
_entity.id
_entity.type
_entity.pdbx_description
1 polymer ?
#
loop_
_entity_poly.entity_id
_entity_poly.type
_entity_poly.pdbx_seq_one_letter_code
_entity_poly.pdbx_strand_id
1 'polypeptide(L)'
;MLRRRTGGPDDRGSVLMLMPAAFMVLLVLGAIAVDLTAIRVGQRSVLSSATDAANDAVTVGLDETAYRSGLGYRLDPQRVREAVYAALYAKGLLNRLTAAPTIIIHPDQSVTVRLESRVEHIFARALPGISDAVPVRAEATARVAIR
;
A
#
# COMPACT_ATOMS: atom_id res chain seq x y z
N MET A 1 -35.14 -66.31 15.56
CA MET A 1 -34.04 -65.35 15.81
C MET A 1 -34.19 -64.17 14.85
N LEU A 2 -34.76 -63.05 15.29
CA LEU A 2 -34.96 -61.85 14.46
C LEU A 2 -33.77 -60.89 14.62
N ARG A 3 -33.08 -60.60 13.51
CA ARG A 3 -31.95 -59.67 13.43
C ARG A 3 -32.49 -58.24 13.21
N ARG A 4 -32.51 -57.44 14.27
CA ARG A 4 -32.89 -56.02 14.24
C ARG A 4 -31.73 -55.21 13.63
N ARG A 5 -31.90 -54.66 12.43
CA ARG A 5 -30.98 -53.65 11.86
C ARG A 5 -31.21 -52.33 12.60
N THR A 6 -30.22 -51.88 13.37
CA THR A 6 -30.16 -50.53 13.90
C THR A 6 -29.69 -49.60 12.79
N GLY A 7 -30.63 -48.99 12.06
CA GLY A 7 -30.33 -47.81 11.25
C GLY A 7 -30.09 -46.64 12.19
N GLY A 8 -28.85 -46.18 12.30
CA GLY A 8 -28.45 -45.08 13.19
C GLY A 8 -29.09 -43.75 12.76
N PRO A 9 -29.73 -42.99 13.67
CA PRO A 9 -30.37 -41.72 13.35
C PRO A 9 -29.45 -40.48 13.39
N ASP A 10 -28.14 -40.57 13.07
CA ASP A 10 -27.19 -39.48 13.41
C ASP A 10 -26.45 -38.79 12.25
N ASP A 11 -26.31 -39.38 11.06
CA ASP A 11 -25.50 -38.74 10.01
C ASP A 11 -26.18 -37.51 9.38
N ARG A 12 -27.50 -37.54 9.19
CA ARG A 12 -28.24 -36.43 8.55
C ARG A 12 -28.31 -35.19 9.43
N GLY A 13 -28.44 -35.36 10.75
CA GLY A 13 -28.42 -34.25 11.71
C GLY A 13 -27.05 -33.59 11.81
N SER A 14 -25.99 -34.41 11.80
CA SER A 14 -24.61 -33.91 11.77
C SER A 14 -24.31 -33.11 10.51
N VAL A 15 -24.71 -33.58 9.33
CA VAL A 15 -24.54 -32.85 8.06
C VAL A 15 -25.30 -31.51 8.06
N LEU A 16 -26.50 -31.47 8.65
CA LEU A 16 -27.31 -30.24 8.77
C LEU A 16 -26.69 -29.19 9.70
N MET A 17 -25.83 -29.59 10.65
CA MET A 17 -25.08 -28.67 11.50
C MET A 17 -23.70 -28.30 10.94
N LEU A 18 -23.00 -29.26 10.32
CA LEU A 18 -21.64 -29.07 9.80
C LEU A 18 -21.60 -28.21 8.53
N MET A 19 -22.58 -28.35 7.62
CA MET A 19 -22.56 -27.60 6.36
C MET A 19 -22.68 -26.07 6.59
N PRO A 20 -23.62 -25.57 7.42
CA PRO A 20 -23.68 -24.14 7.73
C PRO A 20 -22.42 -23.66 8.46
N ALA A 21 -21.89 -24.44 9.39
CA ALA A 21 -20.67 -24.09 10.12
C ALA A 21 -19.45 -23.98 9.17
N ALA A 22 -19.26 -24.97 8.30
CA ALA A 22 -18.19 -24.95 7.30
C ALA A 22 -18.33 -23.77 6.34
N PHE A 23 -19.55 -23.44 5.93
CA PHE A 23 -19.81 -22.27 5.09
C PHE A 23 -19.48 -20.95 5.82
N MET A 24 -19.84 -20.81 7.10
CA MET A 24 -19.45 -19.65 7.91
C MET A 24 -17.93 -19.52 8.01
N VAL A 25 -17.22 -20.61 8.23
CA VAL A 25 -15.75 -20.61 8.25
C VAL A 25 -15.18 -20.14 6.90
N LEU A 26 -15.72 -20.66 5.78
CA LEU A 26 -15.29 -20.25 4.45
C LEU A 26 -15.55 -18.75 4.19
N LEU A 27 -16.70 -18.23 4.63
CA LEU A 27 -17.02 -16.80 4.52
C LEU A 27 -16.04 -15.94 5.32
N VAL A 28 -15.71 -16.34 6.55
CA VAL A 28 -14.73 -15.62 7.39
C VAL A 28 -13.35 -15.64 6.75
N LEU A 29 -12.90 -16.80 6.27
CA LEU A 29 -11.62 -16.91 5.56
C LEU A 29 -11.60 -16.08 4.28
N GLY A 30 -12.71 -16.05 3.54
CA GLY A 30 -12.88 -15.21 2.35
C GLY A 30 -12.78 -13.72 2.68
N ALA A 31 -13.45 -13.26 3.74
CA ALA A 31 -13.38 -11.87 4.19
C ALA A 31 -11.96 -11.46 4.59
N ILE A 32 -11.25 -12.32 5.32
CA ILE A 32 -9.84 -12.11 5.69
C ILE A 32 -8.96 -12.02 4.43
N ALA A 33 -9.16 -12.92 3.47
CA ALA A 33 -8.38 -12.91 2.23
C ALA A 33 -8.60 -11.61 1.43
N VAL A 34 -9.83 -11.10 1.37
CA VAL A 34 -10.14 -9.82 0.71
C VAL A 34 -9.46 -8.66 1.42
N ASP A 35 -9.52 -8.59 2.75
CA ASP A 35 -8.87 -7.53 3.53
C ASP A 35 -7.35 -7.53 3.32
N LEU A 36 -6.69 -8.69 3.39
CA LEU A 36 -5.26 -8.81 3.15
C LEU A 36 -4.88 -8.39 1.72
N THR A 37 -5.75 -8.68 0.74
CA THR A 37 -5.53 -8.26 -0.64
C THR A 37 -5.63 -6.74 -0.79
N ALA A 38 -6.63 -6.12 -0.18
CA ALA A 38 -6.80 -4.65 -0.19
C ALA A 38 -5.58 -3.95 0.44
N ILE A 39 -5.09 -4.44 1.58
CA ILE A 39 -3.89 -3.92 2.25
C ILE A 39 -2.67 -4.00 1.32
N ARG A 40 -2.44 -5.16 0.68
CA ARG A 40 -1.30 -5.34 -0.23
C ARG A 40 -1.37 -4.41 -1.45
N VAL A 41 -2.55 -4.20 -2.01
CA VAL A 41 -2.74 -3.25 -3.12
C VAL A 41 -2.43 -1.83 -2.65
N GLY A 42 -2.93 -1.45 -1.47
CA GLY A 42 -2.62 -0.14 -0.87
C GLY A 42 -1.12 0.06 -0.63
N GLN A 43 -0.43 -0.94 -0.06
CA GLN A 43 1.02 -0.91 0.14
C GLN A 43 1.80 -0.71 -1.16
N ARG A 44 1.44 -1.46 -2.21
CA ARG A 44 2.07 -1.31 -3.53
C ARG A 44 1.78 0.05 -4.15
N SER A 45 0.58 0.57 -3.98
CA SER A 45 0.18 1.89 -4.49
C SER A 45 0.99 3.02 -3.84
N VAL A 46 1.16 2.99 -2.52
CA VAL A 46 1.99 3.98 -1.80
C VAL A 46 3.45 3.87 -2.23
N LEU A 47 3.99 2.66 -2.37
CA LEU A 47 5.36 2.44 -2.86
C LEU A 47 5.56 2.97 -4.28
N SER A 48 4.68 2.62 -5.23
CA SER A 48 4.72 3.14 -6.60
C SER A 48 4.60 4.66 -6.62
N SER A 49 3.83 5.25 -5.72
CA SER A 49 3.73 6.71 -5.60
C SER A 49 5.03 7.35 -5.10
N ALA A 50 5.71 6.73 -4.14
CA ALA A 50 7.03 7.17 -3.70
C ALA A 50 8.07 7.04 -4.83
N THR A 51 8.06 5.93 -5.57
CA THR A 51 8.97 5.69 -6.69
C THR A 51 8.79 6.73 -7.79
N ASP A 52 7.56 6.97 -8.22
CA ASP A 52 7.29 7.93 -9.29
C ASP A 52 7.63 9.36 -8.83
N ALA A 53 7.28 9.72 -7.60
CA ALA A 53 7.65 11.02 -7.04
C ALA A 53 9.17 11.20 -6.94
N ALA A 54 9.92 10.16 -6.57
CA ALA A 54 11.39 10.22 -6.54
C ALA A 54 11.98 10.37 -7.96
N ASN A 55 11.45 9.64 -8.94
CA ASN A 55 11.86 9.73 -10.33
C ASN A 55 11.59 11.12 -10.93
N ASP A 56 10.38 11.64 -10.73
CA ASP A 56 10.03 12.99 -11.18
C ASP A 56 10.87 14.05 -10.47
N ALA A 57 11.14 13.87 -9.18
CA ALA A 57 11.98 14.77 -8.39
C ALA A 57 13.40 14.86 -8.93
N VAL A 58 14.02 13.75 -9.32
CA VAL A 58 15.35 13.82 -9.92
C VAL A 58 15.27 14.49 -11.29
N THR A 59 14.34 14.12 -12.17
CA THR A 59 14.29 14.66 -13.54
C THR A 59 13.89 16.13 -13.60
N VAL A 60 12.80 16.52 -12.92
CA VAL A 60 12.27 17.89 -12.92
C VAL A 60 13.03 18.79 -11.95
N GLY A 61 13.60 18.22 -10.89
CA GLY A 61 14.37 18.94 -9.88
C GLY A 61 15.74 19.45 -10.35
N LEU A 62 16.13 19.20 -11.60
CA LEU A 62 17.38 19.69 -12.17
C LEU A 62 17.46 21.23 -12.12
N ASP A 63 18.56 21.72 -11.57
CA ASP A 63 19.01 23.10 -11.73
C ASP A 63 19.53 23.28 -13.16
N GLU A 64 18.60 23.71 -14.02
CA GLU A 64 18.86 23.92 -15.43
C GLU A 64 19.87 25.05 -15.69
N THR A 65 19.97 26.03 -14.77
CA THR A 65 20.94 27.12 -14.91
C THR A 65 22.36 26.64 -14.63
N ALA A 66 22.55 25.83 -13.59
CA ALA A 66 23.82 25.16 -13.30
C ALA A 66 24.22 24.20 -14.43
N TYR A 67 23.26 23.44 -14.96
CA TYR A 67 23.51 22.49 -16.05
C TYR A 67 23.95 23.21 -17.33
N ARG A 68 23.21 24.25 -17.76
CA ARG A 68 23.52 25.03 -18.97
C ARG A 68 24.80 25.85 -18.86
N SER A 69 25.19 26.25 -17.64
CA SER A 69 26.46 26.96 -17.38
C SER A 69 27.67 26.03 -17.28
N GLY A 70 27.49 24.71 -17.42
CA GLY A 70 28.58 23.72 -17.38
C GLY A 70 29.01 23.31 -15.98
N LEU A 71 28.27 23.69 -14.92
CA LEU A 71 28.54 23.27 -13.53
C LEU A 71 28.13 21.82 -13.25
N GLY A 72 27.60 21.13 -14.26
CA GLY A 72 27.18 19.73 -14.21
C GLY A 72 25.76 19.54 -13.70
N TYR A 73 25.41 18.29 -13.43
CA TYR A 73 24.09 17.92 -12.92
C TYR A 73 23.98 18.26 -11.43
N ARG A 74 23.05 19.16 -11.09
CA ARG A 74 22.74 19.55 -9.71
C ARG A 74 21.23 19.64 -9.52
N LEU A 75 20.77 19.24 -8.34
CA LEU A 75 19.37 19.38 -7.95
C LEU A 75 19.13 20.70 -7.24
N ASP A 76 18.07 21.39 -7.62
CA ASP A 76 17.51 22.52 -6.88
C ASP A 76 16.53 22.00 -5.82
N PRO A 77 16.79 22.22 -4.52
CA PRO A 77 15.91 21.76 -3.44
C PRO A 77 14.48 22.29 -3.49
N GLN A 78 14.24 23.45 -4.11
CA GLN A 78 12.89 23.97 -4.27
C GLN A 78 12.15 23.24 -5.38
N ARG A 79 12.76 23.10 -6.57
CA ARG A 79 12.18 22.34 -7.68
C ARG A 79 11.93 20.87 -7.34
N VAL A 80 12.85 20.23 -6.62
CA VAL A 80 12.67 18.86 -6.11
C VAL A 80 11.40 18.76 -5.26
N ARG A 81 11.19 19.69 -4.33
CA ARG A 81 9.99 19.70 -3.49
C ARG A 81 8.73 19.91 -4.33
N GLU A 82 8.72 20.89 -5.21
CA GLU A 82 7.59 21.17 -6.09
C GLU A 82 7.23 19.96 -6.96
N ALA A 83 8.23 19.27 -7.52
CA ALA A 83 8.04 18.04 -8.30
C ALA A 83 7.40 16.91 -7.48
N VAL A 84 7.88 16.66 -6.25
CA VAL A 84 7.27 15.66 -5.37
C VAL A 84 5.81 16.01 -5.06
N TYR A 85 5.53 17.26 -4.68
CA TYR A 85 4.16 17.67 -4.35
C TYR A 85 3.24 17.62 -5.58
N ALA A 86 3.72 18.00 -6.76
CA ALA A 86 2.97 17.89 -8.01
C ALA A 86 2.63 16.42 -8.35
N ALA A 87 3.60 15.51 -8.24
CA ALA A 87 3.40 14.08 -8.49
C ALA A 87 2.37 13.48 -7.51
N LEU A 88 2.47 13.81 -6.22
CA LEU A 88 1.53 13.33 -5.20
C LEU A 88 0.12 13.94 -5.35
N TYR A 89 0.05 15.21 -5.78
CA TYR A 89 -1.22 15.88 -6.07
C TYR A 89 -1.92 15.24 -7.26
N ALA A 90 -1.19 14.98 -8.36
CA ALA A 90 -1.73 14.32 -9.56
C ALA A 90 -2.31 12.92 -9.26
N LYS A 91 -1.74 12.22 -8.28
CA LYS A 91 -2.23 10.91 -7.81
C LYS A 91 -3.34 10.99 -6.76
N GLY A 92 -3.75 12.20 -6.35
CA GLY A 92 -4.74 12.43 -5.29
C GLY A 92 -4.30 11.87 -3.93
N LEU A 93 -3.00 11.69 -3.72
CA LEU A 93 -2.47 10.97 -2.57
C LEU A 93 -2.27 11.88 -1.35
N LEU A 94 -2.12 13.19 -1.55
CA LEU A 94 -1.84 14.15 -0.47
C LEU A 94 -2.86 14.09 0.66
N ASN A 95 -4.15 13.96 0.34
CA ASN A 95 -5.22 13.89 1.36
C ASN A 95 -5.28 12.54 2.08
N ARG A 96 -4.53 11.53 1.61
CA ARG A 96 -4.47 10.18 2.18
C ARG A 96 -3.21 9.95 3.00
N LEU A 97 -2.26 10.88 2.98
CA LEU A 97 -1.07 10.81 3.80
C LEU A 97 -1.42 11.09 5.27
N THR A 98 -0.77 10.37 6.18
CA THR A 98 -0.90 10.58 7.63
C THR A 98 0.13 11.58 8.15
N ALA A 99 1.16 11.91 7.36
CA ALA A 99 2.18 12.90 7.65
C ALA A 99 2.65 13.57 6.35
N ALA A 100 3.31 14.73 6.46
CA ALA A 100 3.91 15.37 5.29
C ALA A 100 4.97 14.46 4.64
N PRO A 101 5.10 14.46 3.30
CA PRO A 101 6.16 13.72 2.61
C PRO A 101 7.54 14.11 3.15
N THR A 102 8.36 13.12 3.49
CA THR A 102 9.77 13.37 3.82
C THR A 102 10.58 13.28 2.53
N ILE A 103 11.32 14.34 2.21
CA ILE A 103 12.12 14.43 0.99
C ILE A 103 13.57 14.65 1.41
N ILE A 104 14.47 13.75 0.98
CA ILE A 104 15.88 13.80 1.30
C ILE A 104 16.65 13.87 -0.02
N ILE A 105 17.44 14.92 -0.19
CA ILE A 105 18.37 15.07 -1.31
C ILE A 105 19.74 14.68 -0.80
N HIS A 106 20.33 13.65 -1.39
CA HIS A 106 21.62 13.12 -0.98
C HIS A 106 22.77 13.83 -1.71
N PRO A 107 24.00 13.79 -1.15
CA PRO A 107 25.17 14.41 -1.77
C PRO A 107 25.50 13.88 -3.17
N ASP A 108 25.12 12.64 -3.47
CA ASP A 108 25.31 11.98 -4.77
C ASP A 108 24.24 12.36 -5.82
N GLN A 109 23.43 13.39 -5.54
CA GLN A 109 22.33 13.85 -6.39
C GLN A 109 21.21 12.80 -6.56
N SER A 110 21.09 11.85 -5.63
CA SER A 110 19.91 11.00 -5.51
C SER A 110 18.85 11.65 -4.62
N VAL A 111 17.57 11.33 -4.86
CA VAL A 111 16.44 11.81 -4.06
C VAL A 111 15.71 10.62 -3.45
N THR A 112 15.58 10.62 -2.13
CA THR A 112 14.71 9.71 -1.40
C THR A 112 13.39 10.41 -1.07
N VAL A 113 12.28 9.76 -1.40
CA VAL A 113 10.93 10.16 -1.00
C VAL A 113 10.36 9.10 -0.07
N ARG A 114 9.93 9.52 1.13
CA ARG A 114 9.25 8.67 2.11
C ARG A 114 7.84 9.18 2.36
N LEU A 115 6.90 8.25 2.27
CA LEU A 115 5.47 8.50 2.43
C LEU A 115 4.92 7.67 3.59
N GLU A 116 4.03 8.29 4.38
CA GLU A 116 3.25 7.61 5.41
C GLU A 116 1.77 7.77 5.10
N SER A 117 1.04 6.67 5.05
CA SER A 117 -0.40 6.63 4.74
C SER A 117 -1.10 5.55 5.56
N ARG A 118 -2.42 5.46 5.42
CA ARG A 118 -3.25 4.43 6.04
C ARG A 118 -4.06 3.73 4.97
N VAL A 119 -4.13 2.40 5.05
CA VAL A 119 -4.95 1.59 4.16
C VAL A 119 -6.09 0.99 4.97
N GLU A 120 -7.31 1.34 4.59
CA GLU A 120 -8.51 0.89 5.29
C GLU A 120 -8.76 -0.60 5.09
N HIS A 121 -9.24 -1.26 6.14
CA HIS A 121 -9.85 -2.59 6.03
C HIS A 121 -11.21 -2.49 5.33
N ILE A 122 -11.58 -3.51 4.56
CA ILE A 122 -12.91 -3.57 3.93
C ILE A 122 -13.91 -4.13 4.93
N PHE A 123 -13.60 -5.27 5.54
CA PHE A 123 -14.48 -5.99 6.45
C PHE A 123 -14.10 -5.81 7.92
N ALA A 124 -12.82 -5.84 8.28
CA ALA A 124 -12.40 -5.80 9.68
C ALA A 124 -12.81 -4.50 10.41
N ARG A 125 -13.02 -3.39 9.70
CA ARG A 125 -13.53 -2.12 10.26
C ARG A 125 -14.94 -2.23 10.86
N ALA A 126 -15.70 -3.27 10.52
CA ALA A 126 -17.03 -3.51 11.08
C ALA A 126 -16.99 -4.25 12.43
N LEU A 127 -15.81 -4.73 12.85
CA LEU A 127 -15.63 -5.48 14.09
C LEU A 127 -15.22 -4.54 15.24
N PRO A 128 -15.94 -4.55 16.37
CA PRO A 128 -15.59 -3.71 17.51
C PRO A 128 -14.25 -4.13 18.10
N GLY A 129 -13.40 -3.15 18.42
CA GLY A 129 -12.09 -3.36 19.04
C GLY A 129 -10.94 -3.64 18.05
N ILE A 130 -11.19 -3.64 16.74
CA ILE A 130 -10.16 -3.74 15.69
C ILE A 130 -9.92 -2.36 15.08
N SER A 131 -8.67 -2.05 14.72
CA SER A 131 -8.33 -0.85 13.95
C SER A 131 -9.03 -0.86 12.59
N ASP A 132 -9.55 0.28 12.14
CA ASP A 132 -10.22 0.45 10.85
C ASP A 132 -9.25 0.51 9.66
N ALA A 133 -7.97 0.78 9.94
CA ALA A 133 -6.91 0.87 8.94
C ALA A 133 -5.55 0.35 9.45
N VAL A 134 -4.68 0.04 8.50
CA VAL A 134 -3.28 -0.33 8.73
C VAL A 134 -2.37 0.82 8.31
N PRO A 135 -1.46 1.31 9.18
CA PRO A 135 -0.46 2.30 8.77
C PRO A 135 0.53 1.66 7.81
N VAL A 136 0.83 2.37 6.73
CA VAL A 136 1.78 1.96 5.69
C VAL A 136 2.82 3.04 5.52
N ARG A 137 4.08 2.61 5.50
CA ARG A 137 5.21 3.44 5.12
C ARG A 137 5.84 2.89 3.86
N ALA A 138 6.18 3.77 2.93
CA ALA A 138 6.96 3.41 1.77
C ALA A 138 8.06 4.44 1.56
N GLU A 139 9.18 3.95 1.03
CA GLU A 139 10.35 4.76 0.74
C GLU A 139 10.90 4.31 -0.61
N ALA A 140 11.27 5.28 -1.43
CA ALA A 140 11.92 5.02 -2.71
C ALA A 140 13.01 6.06 -2.95
N THR A 141 14.09 5.61 -3.59
CA THR A 141 15.22 6.46 -3.97
C THR A 141 15.41 6.40 -5.46
N ALA A 142 15.59 7.56 -6.09
CA ALA A 142 15.91 7.68 -7.51
C ALA A 142 17.22 8.45 -7.68
N ARG A 143 17.93 8.17 -8.79
CA ARG A 143 19.12 8.89 -9.22
C ARG A 143 19.13 9.00 -10.73
N VAL A 144 19.77 10.02 -11.28
CA VAL A 144 19.97 10.11 -12.73
C VAL A 144 21.16 9.26 -13.16
N ALA A 145 20.94 8.39 -14.14
CA ALA A 145 22.02 7.69 -14.84
C ALA A 145 22.50 8.59 -16.00
N ILE A 146 23.57 9.35 -15.76
CA ILE A 146 24.24 10.10 -16.82
C ILE A 146 25.19 9.11 -17.53
N ARG A 147 24.97 8.87 -18.81
CA ARG A 147 25.81 8.02 -19.65
C ARG A 147 26.75 8.87 -20.50
#